data_AF-M2SCL8-F1
#
_entry.id   AF-M2SCL8-F1
#
_cell.length_a   1.000
_cell.length_b   1.000
_cell.length_c   1.000
_cell.angle_alpha   90.00
_cell.angle_beta   90.00
_cell.angle_gamma   90.00
#
_symmetry.space_group_name_H-M   'P 1'
#
loop_
_entity.id
_entity.type
_entity.pdbx_description
1 polymer ?
#
loop_
_entity_poly.entity_id
_entity_poly.type
_entity_poly.pdbx_seq_one_letter_code
_entity_poly.pdbx_strand_id
1 'polypeptide(L)'
;MASNSRVYGKKGRGQRTSSIHPLVNVQAANDEDMTDCDSENTFRPEASSPIDEEFDSIALGRTELLHLGNTSTVYLKSVALPIDPDFQMQAKAQARRSRYDYGAKLELKYSCVAAAAFQEEEFDKHSVVDIGEGLYRLSAIMASIPLEVLRLIVNGNLCKAIHDGNSKVAEYYSEDAAWQQNVNGKNRSAAIYIRHLVDKEHNAPTPQQCRKVNRRLRSYISGDRQYFHDAVALDNARNYRSSIEDIQNGRHHHLQGLIKRAQQIITFCAALETRLSELGPDLDNVALEKPLKYVGYSINVTARGAQHDKGDTSWFQQMALDAFRLEAPNAGFRFEGHTVCFMAHPHEVSIAESLIGIITNSMIETGGGFGVFQGGVQTTSARLPGLDDTARAVFWKQCNHWRIENTPYHDNLNFDYKRLMALQKDEDSMLQSCSRLEELKKTHDEQCKQIEAGKAREFKNKEQDRALIADTREDLNKLEQEMTSEFKEAGLLDVIQDLREDMDAAEKQLDEAHESA
;
A
#
# COMPACT_ATOMS: atom_id res chain seq x y z
N MET A 1 1.65 55.45 51.10
CA MET A 1 2.22 56.48 50.21
C MET A 1 3.70 56.20 50.03
N ALA A 2 4.10 55.61 48.91
CA ALA A 2 5.48 55.60 48.41
C ALA A 2 5.42 55.22 46.93
N SER A 3 5.76 56.18 46.07
CA SER A 3 5.75 56.08 44.61
C SER A 3 7.06 55.46 44.12
N ASN A 4 6.99 54.41 43.29
CA ASN A 4 8.13 53.95 42.51
C ASN A 4 7.88 54.26 41.02
N SER A 5 8.56 55.31 40.56
CA SER A 5 8.65 55.71 39.16
C SER A 5 9.51 54.73 38.36
N ARG A 6 8.94 54.11 37.31
CA ARG A 6 9.70 53.38 36.30
C ARG A 6 10.20 54.34 35.23
N VAL A 7 11.52 54.43 35.09
CA VAL A 7 12.19 55.12 33.97
C VAL A 7 12.30 54.16 32.79
N TYR A 8 11.82 54.60 31.62
CA TYR A 8 11.97 53.92 30.34
C TYR A 8 13.37 54.16 29.76
N GLY A 9 14.17 53.09 29.63
CA GLY A 9 15.43 53.10 28.89
C GLY A 9 15.22 52.77 27.41
N LYS A 10 15.61 53.70 26.52
CA LYS A 10 15.68 53.52 25.06
C LYS A 10 16.65 52.39 24.69
N LYS A 11 16.18 51.37 23.98
CA LYS A 11 17.03 50.34 23.34
C LYS A 11 17.69 50.92 22.08
N GLY A 12 19.02 50.94 22.07
CA GLY A 12 19.83 51.23 20.88
C GLY A 12 19.72 50.13 19.83
N ARG A 13 19.76 50.53 18.56
CA ARG A 13 19.84 49.65 17.39
C ARG A 13 21.24 49.04 17.33
N GLY A 14 21.36 47.76 17.65
CA GLY A 14 22.56 46.96 17.37
C GLY A 14 22.54 46.47 15.92
N GLN A 15 23.57 46.80 15.16
CA GLN A 15 23.88 46.20 13.85
C GLN A 15 24.07 44.68 14.03
N ARG A 16 23.34 43.89 13.23
CA ARG A 16 23.59 42.45 13.10
C ARG A 16 24.79 42.24 12.19
N THR A 17 25.92 41.87 12.78
CA THR A 17 27.03 41.23 12.06
C THR A 17 26.65 39.77 11.77
N SER A 18 26.86 39.33 10.53
CA SER A 18 26.67 37.95 10.12
C SER A 18 27.77 37.09 10.73
N SER A 19 27.46 36.37 11.80
CA SER A 19 28.32 35.32 12.34
C SER A 19 28.15 34.05 11.50
N ILE A 20 29.09 33.84 10.58
CA ILE A 20 29.39 32.51 10.02
C ILE A 20 29.84 31.65 11.21
N HIS A 21 29.07 30.60 11.52
CA HIS A 21 29.44 29.63 12.54
C HIS A 21 30.68 28.84 12.08
N PRO A 22 31.69 28.64 12.95
CA PRO A 22 32.82 27.80 12.61
C PRO A 22 32.40 26.33 12.56
N LEU A 23 32.88 25.67 11.51
CA LEU A 23 32.81 24.23 11.30
C LEU A 23 33.29 23.48 12.54
N VAL A 24 32.54 22.47 12.93
CA VAL A 24 32.95 21.47 13.92
C VAL A 24 34.20 20.78 13.39
N ASN A 25 35.31 21.01 14.05
CA ASN A 25 36.57 20.34 13.79
C ASN A 25 36.46 18.92 14.38
N VAL A 26 36.12 17.93 13.54
CA VAL A 26 36.14 16.53 13.95
C VAL A 26 37.59 16.07 13.87
N GLN A 27 38.26 16.01 15.03
CA GLN A 27 39.54 15.32 15.14
C GLN A 27 39.28 13.82 14.96
N ALA A 28 39.84 13.26 13.90
CA ALA A 28 39.95 11.82 13.73
C ALA A 28 40.86 11.28 14.83
N ALA A 29 40.29 10.48 15.73
CA ALA A 29 41.07 9.58 16.56
C ALA A 29 41.49 8.40 15.66
N ASN A 30 42.80 8.23 15.50
CA ASN A 30 43.38 7.06 14.88
C ASN A 30 43.26 5.91 15.88
N ASP A 31 42.30 5.01 15.66
CA ASP A 31 42.36 3.65 16.20
C ASP A 31 42.83 2.73 15.06
N GLU A 32 44.14 2.50 15.05
CA GLU A 32 44.77 1.37 14.38
C GLU A 32 44.59 0.14 15.28
N ASP A 33 43.56 -0.67 15.03
CA ASP A 33 43.66 -2.14 15.10
C ASP A 33 42.30 -2.76 14.75
N MET A 34 42.19 -3.39 13.58
CA MET A 34 41.23 -4.47 13.28
C MET A 34 41.64 -5.08 11.94
N THR A 35 42.59 -6.00 12.04
CA THR A 35 43.02 -6.92 10.98
C THR A 35 41.92 -7.92 10.60
N ASP A 36 41.83 -8.18 9.31
CA ASP A 36 41.39 -9.42 8.64
C ASP A 36 40.01 -10.00 8.95
N CYS A 37 39.07 -9.67 8.05
CA CYS A 37 38.05 -10.61 7.59
C CYS A 37 37.91 -10.46 6.06
N ASP A 38 38.80 -11.13 5.33
CA ASP A 38 38.67 -11.35 3.89
C ASP A 38 37.41 -12.19 3.59
N SER A 39 36.45 -11.59 2.88
CA SER A 39 35.61 -12.33 1.93
C SER A 39 35.29 -11.42 0.76
N GLU A 40 35.97 -11.67 -0.35
CA GLU A 40 35.81 -11.01 -1.64
C GLU A 40 34.35 -11.06 -2.10
N ASN A 41 33.72 -9.89 -2.20
CA ASN A 41 32.60 -9.68 -3.09
C ASN A 41 32.78 -8.31 -3.74
N THR A 42 33.78 -8.22 -4.62
CA THR A 42 34.06 -7.03 -5.43
C THR A 42 32.95 -6.85 -6.46
N PHE A 43 31.93 -6.10 -6.09
CA PHE A 43 31.00 -5.49 -7.04
C PHE A 43 31.76 -4.41 -7.81
N ARG A 44 32.15 -4.72 -9.06
CA ARG A 44 32.68 -3.70 -9.98
C ARG A 44 31.51 -2.80 -10.40
N PRO A 45 31.61 -1.46 -10.27
CA PRO A 45 30.65 -0.58 -10.89
C PRO A 45 30.91 -0.60 -12.40
N GLU A 46 30.01 -1.23 -13.15
CA GLU A 46 30.00 -1.06 -14.60
C GLU A 46 29.74 0.41 -14.94
N ALA A 47 30.42 0.85 -15.99
CA ALA A 47 30.47 2.22 -16.45
C ALA A 47 29.06 2.83 -16.56
N SER A 48 28.92 3.98 -15.91
CA SER A 48 27.78 4.89 -16.02
C SER A 48 27.31 5.02 -17.46
N SER A 49 26.11 4.53 -17.74
CA SER A 49 25.35 4.98 -18.90
C SER A 49 25.19 6.51 -18.83
N PRO A 50 25.23 7.23 -19.97
CA PRO A 50 25.00 8.66 -19.97
C PRO A 50 23.60 8.94 -19.42
N ILE A 51 23.54 9.66 -18.31
CA ILE A 51 22.30 10.14 -17.72
C ILE A 51 21.76 11.20 -18.67
N ASP A 52 20.58 10.94 -19.24
CA ASP A 52 19.84 11.90 -20.06
C ASP A 52 19.66 13.23 -19.29
N GLU A 53 20.12 14.33 -19.89
CA GLU A 53 20.05 15.71 -19.37
C GLU A 53 18.60 16.27 -19.32
N GLU A 54 17.57 15.44 -19.39
CA GLU A 54 16.18 15.90 -19.62
C GLU A 54 15.41 16.26 -18.32
N PHE A 55 16.00 16.10 -17.13
CA PHE A 55 15.32 16.34 -15.85
C PHE A 55 15.50 17.75 -15.24
N ASP A 56 16.22 18.66 -15.91
CA ASP A 56 16.51 20.00 -15.37
C ASP A 56 15.37 21.04 -15.53
N SER A 57 14.23 20.68 -16.14
CA SER A 57 13.18 21.65 -16.48
C SER A 57 12.00 21.78 -15.50
N ILE A 58 11.97 21.01 -14.39
CA ILE A 58 10.90 21.11 -13.36
C ILE A 58 11.47 21.53 -12.00
N ALA A 59 12.41 22.48 -11.98
CA ALA A 59 12.71 23.23 -10.78
C ALA A 59 11.85 24.50 -10.78
N LEU A 60 10.79 24.52 -9.95
CA LEU A 60 10.10 25.78 -9.62
C LEU A 60 11.17 26.78 -9.12
N GLY A 61 11.37 27.85 -9.88
CA GLY A 61 12.40 28.83 -9.63
C GLY A 61 12.28 29.44 -8.23
N ARG A 62 13.40 29.48 -7.51
CA ARG A 62 13.56 30.05 -6.16
C ARG A 62 13.11 31.52 -6.04
N THR A 63 12.85 32.18 -7.17
CA THR A 63 12.46 33.59 -7.29
C THR A 63 11.01 33.87 -6.89
N GLU A 64 10.12 32.87 -6.84
CA GLU A 64 8.72 33.09 -6.42
C GLU A 64 8.52 33.10 -4.89
N LEU A 65 9.53 32.74 -4.09
CA LEU A 65 9.40 32.53 -2.64
C LEU A 65 9.85 33.71 -1.76
N LEU A 66 10.31 34.83 -2.33
CA LEU A 66 10.94 35.93 -1.56
C LEU A 66 10.20 37.27 -1.54
N HIS A 67 8.93 37.34 -1.94
CA HIS A 67 8.18 38.62 -1.99
C HIS A 67 7.11 38.82 -0.89
N LEU A 68 7.13 38.06 0.21
CA LEU A 68 6.14 38.18 1.30
C LEU A 68 6.48 39.24 2.37
N GLY A 69 7.38 40.17 2.07
CA GLY A 69 7.88 41.17 3.01
C GLY A 69 7.66 42.61 2.56
N ASN A 70 6.42 42.99 2.25
CA ASN A 70 5.84 44.34 2.41
C ASN A 70 4.47 44.39 1.73
N THR A 71 3.60 45.29 2.20
CA THR A 71 2.19 45.53 1.82
C THR A 71 1.99 45.97 0.36
N SER A 72 2.56 45.24 -0.60
CA SER A 72 2.10 45.27 -1.98
C SER A 72 0.84 44.42 -2.05
N THR A 73 -0.25 45.03 -2.51
CA THR A 73 -1.44 44.32 -2.99
C THR A 73 -1.01 43.28 -4.03
N VAL A 74 -0.82 42.04 -3.59
CA VAL A 74 -0.62 40.90 -4.49
C VAL A 74 -1.91 40.74 -5.27
N TYR A 75 -1.89 41.10 -6.54
CA TYR A 75 -3.03 40.86 -7.43
C TYR A 75 -3.21 39.35 -7.56
N LEU A 76 -4.22 38.82 -6.87
CA LEU A 76 -4.59 37.41 -7.02
C LEU A 76 -5.09 37.19 -8.45
N LYS A 77 -4.50 36.19 -9.12
CA LYS A 77 -5.00 35.71 -10.40
C LYS A 77 -6.41 35.13 -10.21
N SER A 78 -7.30 35.35 -11.17
CA SER A 78 -8.67 34.85 -11.12
C SER A 78 -8.78 33.41 -11.66
N VAL A 79 -9.72 32.63 -11.11
CA VAL A 79 -10.20 31.35 -11.67
C VAL A 79 -11.64 31.55 -12.12
N ALA A 80 -11.98 31.10 -13.32
CA ALA A 80 -13.37 31.05 -13.76
C ALA A 80 -14.11 29.92 -13.04
N LEU A 81 -15.15 30.25 -12.28
CA LEU A 81 -16.02 29.29 -11.59
C LEU A 81 -17.49 29.48 -12.03
N PRO A 82 -18.29 28.40 -12.14
CA PRO A 82 -17.91 27.00 -11.94
C PRO A 82 -16.87 26.54 -12.97
N ILE A 83 -16.05 25.57 -12.61
CA ILE A 83 -15.11 24.96 -13.55
C ILE A 83 -15.91 24.26 -14.66
N ASP A 84 -15.38 24.25 -15.87
CA ASP A 84 -15.90 23.47 -17.00
C ASP A 84 -16.29 22.03 -16.58
N PRO A 85 -17.48 21.54 -16.95
CA PRO A 85 -17.95 20.21 -16.61
C PRO A 85 -16.99 19.07 -16.98
N ASP A 86 -16.23 19.18 -18.07
CA ASP A 86 -15.27 18.16 -18.50
C ASP A 86 -14.11 18.07 -17.52
N PHE A 87 -13.60 19.21 -17.04
CA PHE A 87 -12.58 19.23 -15.99
C PHE A 87 -13.11 18.67 -14.66
N GLN A 88 -14.39 18.89 -14.34
CA GLN A 88 -15.01 18.28 -13.16
C GLN A 88 -15.12 16.76 -13.31
N MET A 89 -15.50 16.28 -14.50
CA MET A 89 -15.59 14.85 -14.80
C MET A 89 -14.21 14.18 -14.70
N GLN A 90 -13.20 14.78 -15.31
CA GLN A 90 -11.81 14.31 -15.23
C GLN A 90 -11.30 14.27 -13.78
N ALA A 91 -11.55 15.32 -13.00
CA ALA A 91 -11.15 15.36 -11.59
C ALA A 91 -11.87 14.28 -10.76
N LYS A 92 -13.18 14.08 -10.97
CA LYS A 92 -13.93 13.00 -10.32
C LYS A 92 -13.41 11.62 -10.72
N ALA A 93 -12.99 11.43 -11.97
CA ALA A 93 -12.44 10.17 -12.46
C ALA A 93 -11.07 9.81 -11.84
N GLN A 94 -10.37 10.78 -11.25
CA GLN A 94 -9.14 10.51 -10.48
C GLN A 94 -9.41 9.95 -9.09
N ALA A 95 -10.63 10.09 -8.57
CA ALA A 95 -11.00 9.50 -7.29
C ALA A 95 -11.00 7.98 -7.39
N ARG A 96 -10.32 7.33 -6.45
CA ARG A 96 -10.14 5.88 -6.43
C ARG A 96 -10.15 5.35 -5.00
N ARG A 97 -10.26 4.02 -4.91
CA ARG A 97 -10.11 3.28 -3.65
C ARG A 97 -8.76 2.58 -3.66
N SER A 98 -8.22 2.35 -2.47
CA SER A 98 -7.12 1.40 -2.34
C SER A 98 -7.59 0.03 -2.83
N ARG A 99 -6.75 -0.64 -3.61
CA ARG A 99 -7.08 -1.96 -4.16
C ARG A 99 -6.82 -3.07 -3.15
N TYR A 100 -6.04 -2.78 -2.11
CA TYR A 100 -5.56 -3.77 -1.17
C TYR A 100 -5.84 -3.34 0.27
N ASP A 101 -6.21 -4.31 1.10
CA ASP A 101 -6.14 -4.14 2.55
C ASP A 101 -4.68 -4.29 3.00
N TYR A 102 -3.95 -3.17 3.01
CA TYR A 102 -2.56 -3.15 3.46
C TYR A 102 -2.38 -3.58 4.93
N GLY A 103 -3.41 -3.44 5.77
CA GLY A 103 -3.37 -3.94 7.14
C GLY A 103 -3.32 -5.46 7.15
N ALA A 104 -4.24 -6.12 6.42
CA ALA A 104 -4.24 -7.57 6.27
C ALA A 104 -2.95 -8.09 5.60
N LYS A 105 -2.41 -7.37 4.60
CA LYS A 105 -1.13 -7.74 3.98
C LYS A 105 0.05 -7.61 4.93
N LEU A 106 0.05 -6.59 5.79
CA LEU A 106 1.08 -6.38 6.80
C LEU A 106 1.10 -7.50 7.83
N GLU A 107 -0.07 -8.03 8.20
CA GLU A 107 -0.17 -9.20 9.07
C GLU A 107 0.43 -10.47 8.47
N LEU A 108 0.59 -10.53 7.14
CA LEU A 108 1.30 -11.61 6.45
C LEU A 108 2.81 -11.37 6.44
N LYS A 109 3.28 -10.29 5.80
CA LYS A 109 4.72 -9.95 5.67
C LYS A 109 4.91 -8.61 4.94
N TYR A 110 6.06 -7.96 5.14
CA TYR A 110 6.42 -6.73 4.44
C TYR A 110 6.51 -6.93 2.93
N SER A 111 7.07 -8.06 2.47
CA SER A 111 7.12 -8.36 1.03
C SER A 111 5.73 -8.45 0.37
N CYS A 112 4.69 -8.84 1.10
CA CYS A 112 3.30 -8.83 0.60
C CYS A 112 2.76 -7.40 0.48
N VAL A 113 3.08 -6.52 1.43
CA VAL A 113 2.73 -5.09 1.36
C VAL A 113 3.49 -4.43 0.20
N ALA A 114 4.78 -4.72 0.07
CA ALA A 114 5.63 -4.22 -1.02
C ALA A 114 5.09 -4.61 -2.39
N ALA A 115 4.77 -5.90 -2.60
CA ALA A 115 4.21 -6.37 -3.85
C ALA A 115 2.84 -5.74 -4.16
N ALA A 116 1.98 -5.59 -3.15
CA ALA A 116 0.68 -4.94 -3.32
C ALA A 116 0.82 -3.44 -3.64
N ALA A 117 1.76 -2.73 -3.00
CA ALA A 117 2.04 -1.33 -3.29
C ALA A 117 2.63 -1.17 -4.69
N PHE A 118 3.56 -2.05 -5.09
CA PHE A 118 4.12 -2.11 -6.44
C PHE A 118 3.03 -2.30 -7.49
N GLN A 119 2.14 -3.27 -7.32
CA GLN A 119 1.04 -3.51 -8.24
C GLN A 119 0.09 -2.31 -8.31
N GLU A 120 -0.30 -1.72 -7.18
CA GLU A 120 -1.18 -0.55 -7.18
C GLU A 120 -0.56 0.63 -7.95
N GLU A 121 0.72 0.87 -7.76
CA GLU A 121 1.50 1.89 -8.44
C GLU A 121 1.65 1.62 -9.95
N GLU A 122 1.96 0.39 -10.36
CA GLU A 122 2.08 -0.02 -11.77
C GLU A 122 0.75 0.17 -12.52
N PHE A 123 -0.36 -0.24 -11.89
CA PHE A 123 -1.69 -0.11 -12.49
C PHE A 123 -2.12 1.33 -12.68
N ASP A 124 -1.80 2.18 -11.71
CA ASP A 124 -2.38 3.50 -11.65
C ASP A 124 -1.40 4.63 -12.05
N LYS A 125 -0.12 4.32 -12.23
CA LYS A 125 0.96 5.24 -12.68
C LYS A 125 1.10 6.46 -11.76
N HIS A 126 1.08 6.22 -10.44
CA HIS A 126 1.07 7.24 -9.37
C HIS A 126 2.39 7.94 -9.10
N SER A 127 3.51 7.47 -9.64
CA SER A 127 4.84 7.91 -9.28
C SER A 127 5.69 8.01 -10.53
N VAL A 128 6.45 9.10 -10.58
CA VAL A 128 7.56 9.27 -11.52
C VAL A 128 8.71 8.32 -11.14
N VAL A 129 8.69 7.78 -9.91
CA VAL A 129 9.75 6.92 -9.40
C VAL A 129 9.34 5.48 -9.58
N ASP A 130 10.15 4.75 -10.34
CA ASP A 130 10.04 3.31 -10.46
C ASP A 130 10.29 2.66 -9.10
N ILE A 131 9.22 2.30 -8.39
CA ILE A 131 9.31 1.52 -7.16
C ILE A 131 9.59 0.03 -7.43
N GLY A 132 9.77 -0.36 -8.70
CA GLY A 132 10.14 -1.69 -9.17
C GLY A 132 11.58 -2.09 -8.90
N GLU A 133 12.42 -1.19 -8.40
CA GLU A 133 13.74 -1.53 -7.86
C GLU A 133 13.61 -2.40 -6.60
N GLY A 134 13.49 -3.72 -6.82
CA GLY A 134 13.63 -4.79 -5.84
C GLY A 134 12.67 -4.70 -4.65
N LEU A 135 11.68 -5.60 -4.59
CA LEU A 135 10.77 -5.76 -3.42
C LEU A 135 11.50 -5.75 -2.07
N TYR A 136 12.76 -6.20 -2.03
CA TYR A 136 13.62 -6.15 -0.85
C TYR A 136 13.85 -4.72 -0.31
N ARG A 137 13.95 -3.69 -1.17
CA ARG A 137 14.15 -2.29 -0.75
C ARG A 137 12.90 -1.74 -0.08
N LEU A 138 11.73 -2.03 -0.64
CA LEU A 138 10.44 -1.68 -0.03
C LEU A 138 10.28 -2.36 1.34
N SER A 139 10.61 -3.66 1.42
CA SER A 139 10.64 -4.38 2.69
C SER A 139 11.64 -3.78 3.68
N ALA A 140 12.83 -3.36 3.23
CA ALA A 140 13.84 -2.76 4.09
C ALA A 140 13.38 -1.41 4.67
N ILE A 141 12.73 -0.57 3.87
CA ILE A 141 12.13 0.68 4.35
C ILE A 141 11.10 0.38 5.45
N MET A 142 10.16 -0.54 5.20
CA MET A 142 9.15 -0.92 6.20
C MET A 142 9.74 -1.57 7.44
N ALA A 143 10.78 -2.40 7.28
CA ALA A 143 11.45 -3.07 8.40
C ALA A 143 12.13 -2.06 9.36
N SER A 144 12.52 -0.89 8.87
CA SER A 144 13.06 0.18 9.73
C SER A 144 12.01 0.89 10.59
N ILE A 145 10.72 0.63 10.35
CA ILE A 145 9.61 1.18 11.10
C ILE A 145 9.23 0.17 12.19
N PRO A 146 9.09 0.58 13.46
CA PRO A 146 8.56 -0.31 14.49
C PRO A 146 7.20 -0.88 14.06
N LEU A 147 7.03 -2.21 14.18
CA LEU A 147 5.85 -2.89 13.61
C LEU A 147 4.52 -2.30 14.13
N GLU A 148 4.46 -1.94 15.41
CA GLU A 148 3.27 -1.32 15.99
C GLU A 148 3.00 0.08 15.40
N VAL A 149 4.06 0.87 15.17
CA VAL A 149 3.95 2.17 14.50
C VAL A 149 3.46 1.98 13.06
N LEU A 150 4.01 1.01 12.33
CA LEU A 150 3.60 0.69 10.97
C LEU A 150 2.12 0.26 10.90
N ARG A 151 1.67 -0.60 11.81
CA ARG A 151 0.26 -1.00 11.94
C ARG A 151 -0.65 0.21 12.19
N LEU A 152 -0.27 1.09 13.10
CA LEU A 152 -1.05 2.28 13.44
C LEU A 152 -1.12 3.28 12.29
N ILE A 153 -0.06 3.45 11.49
CA ILE A 153 -0.11 4.36 10.33
C ILE A 153 -0.86 3.74 9.14
N VAL A 154 -0.90 2.41 9.00
CA VAL A 154 -1.63 1.73 7.92
C VAL A 154 -3.12 1.55 8.26
N ASN A 155 -3.43 1.09 9.48
CA ASN A 155 -4.78 0.69 9.85
C ASN A 155 -5.37 1.38 11.08
N GLY A 156 -4.67 2.32 11.73
CA GLY A 156 -5.16 2.95 12.95
C GLY A 156 -4.88 4.45 13.06
N ASN A 157 -4.74 4.87 14.32
CA ASN A 157 -4.49 6.25 14.72
C ASN A 157 -3.25 6.32 15.63
N LEU A 158 -2.10 6.63 15.03
CA LEU A 158 -0.83 6.75 15.76
C LEU A 158 -0.87 7.83 16.84
N CYS A 159 -1.45 9.00 16.56
CA CYS A 159 -1.55 10.08 17.53
C CYS A 159 -2.29 9.62 18.78
N LYS A 160 -3.49 9.04 18.60
CA LYS A 160 -4.26 8.52 19.73
C LYS A 160 -3.51 7.47 20.53
N ALA A 161 -2.83 6.54 19.87
CA ALA A 161 -2.05 5.51 20.56
C ALA A 161 -0.89 6.08 21.39
N ILE A 162 -0.23 7.14 20.91
CA ILE A 162 0.81 7.86 21.68
C ILE A 162 0.20 8.49 22.92
N HIS A 163 -0.90 9.23 22.78
CA HIS A 163 -1.53 9.96 23.90
C HIS A 163 -2.21 9.05 24.92
N ASP A 164 -2.79 7.94 24.47
CA ASP A 164 -3.38 6.92 25.34
C ASP A 164 -2.29 6.08 26.07
N GLY A 165 -1.01 6.33 25.79
CA GLY A 165 0.11 5.67 26.47
C GLY A 165 0.32 4.22 26.05
N ASN A 166 0.09 3.87 24.77
CA ASN A 166 0.38 2.54 24.26
C ASN A 166 1.86 2.20 24.49
N SER A 167 2.13 1.19 25.32
CA SER A 167 3.48 0.88 25.81
C SER A 167 4.47 0.55 24.69
N LYS A 168 4.01 -0.09 23.62
CA LYS A 168 4.87 -0.44 22.47
C LYS A 168 5.26 0.77 21.62
N VAL A 169 4.45 1.82 21.65
CA VAL A 169 4.70 3.06 20.91
C VAL A 169 5.48 4.06 21.77
N ALA A 170 5.19 4.09 23.08
CA ALA A 170 5.87 4.97 24.04
C ALA A 170 7.40 4.80 24.05
N GLU A 171 7.90 3.59 23.75
CA GLU A 171 9.33 3.30 23.57
C GLU A 171 10.00 4.23 22.54
N TYR A 172 9.29 4.65 21.50
CA TYR A 172 9.82 5.47 20.40
C TYR A 172 9.41 6.95 20.46
N TYR A 173 8.38 7.28 21.24
CA TYR A 173 7.81 8.62 21.30
C TYR A 173 7.91 9.31 22.66
N SER A 174 8.52 8.66 23.66
CA SER A 174 8.93 9.34 24.89
C SER A 174 10.04 10.37 24.60
N GLU A 175 10.11 11.43 25.42
CA GLU A 175 11.08 12.53 25.22
C GLU A 175 12.53 12.03 25.24
N ASP A 176 12.82 11.00 26.04
CA ASP A 176 14.14 10.40 26.20
C ASP A 176 14.46 9.30 25.18
N ALA A 177 13.50 8.89 24.35
CA ALA A 177 13.72 7.87 23.34
C ALA A 177 14.77 8.34 22.32
N ALA A 178 15.72 7.46 21.97
CA ALA A 178 16.72 7.73 20.93
C ALA A 178 16.07 8.20 19.62
N TRP A 179 14.91 7.63 19.29
CA TRP A 179 14.06 8.04 18.18
C TRP A 179 13.67 9.52 18.23
N GLN A 180 13.14 10.02 19.35
CA GLN A 180 12.79 11.45 19.51
C GLN A 180 14.03 12.35 19.59
N GLN A 181 15.08 11.90 20.27
CA GLN A 181 16.33 12.64 20.34
C GLN A 181 16.94 12.86 18.96
N ASN A 182 16.82 11.89 18.05
CA ASN A 182 17.29 12.03 16.67
C ASN A 182 16.43 13.00 15.85
N VAL A 183 15.12 13.11 16.13
CA VAL A 183 14.23 14.10 15.49
C VAL A 183 14.53 15.52 15.98
N ASN A 184 14.71 15.68 17.29
CA ASN A 184 14.86 16.98 17.95
C ASN A 184 16.32 17.45 18.05
N GLY A 185 17.26 16.56 17.77
CA GLY A 185 18.68 16.80 17.91
C GLY A 185 19.21 17.86 16.96
N LYS A 186 20.47 18.28 17.22
CA LYS A 186 21.20 19.16 16.30
C LYS A 186 21.60 18.44 15.01
N ASN A 187 21.68 17.11 15.05
CA ASN A 187 21.99 16.29 13.90
C ASN A 187 20.76 16.26 12.99
N ARG A 188 20.97 16.60 11.72
CA ARG A 188 19.94 16.47 10.70
C ARG A 188 19.73 14.99 10.43
N SER A 189 18.49 14.56 10.36
CA SER A 189 18.13 13.18 10.06
C SER A 189 17.13 13.16 8.93
N ALA A 190 17.46 12.43 7.87
CA ALA A 190 16.60 12.21 6.73
C ALA A 190 15.46 11.27 7.13
N ALA A 191 14.23 11.76 7.09
CA ALA A 191 13.10 10.97 7.59
C ALA A 191 11.79 11.26 6.88
N ILE A 192 10.94 10.24 6.84
CA ILE A 192 9.52 10.34 6.50
C ILE A 192 8.75 10.68 7.77
N TYR A 193 7.90 11.69 7.68
CA TYR A 193 6.95 12.06 8.72
C TYR A 193 5.52 12.00 8.21
N ILE A 194 4.59 11.76 9.13
CA ILE A 194 3.15 11.77 8.85
C ILE A 194 2.49 12.80 9.74
N ARG A 195 1.68 13.66 9.14
CA ARG A 195 0.80 14.61 9.84
C ARG A 195 -0.63 14.08 9.81
N HIS A 196 -1.19 13.80 10.98
CA HIS A 196 -2.56 13.33 11.14
C HIS A 196 -3.47 14.51 11.45
N LEU A 197 -4.61 14.61 10.77
CA LEU A 197 -5.68 15.51 11.15
C LEU A 197 -6.44 14.90 12.33
N VAL A 198 -6.34 15.52 13.49
CA VAL A 198 -6.98 15.06 14.73
C VAL A 198 -7.61 16.21 15.51
N ASP A 199 -8.60 15.89 16.33
CA ASP A 199 -9.22 16.83 17.27
C ASP A 199 -8.35 17.07 18.52
N LYS A 200 -8.87 17.81 19.50
CA LYS A 200 -8.12 18.11 20.73
C LYS A 200 -7.90 16.87 21.61
N GLU A 201 -8.73 15.84 21.49
CA GLU A 201 -8.63 14.52 22.13
C GLU A 201 -7.87 13.48 21.27
N HIS A 202 -7.20 13.92 20.20
CA HIS A 202 -6.42 13.09 19.28
C HIS A 202 -7.23 12.06 18.47
N ASN A 203 -8.55 12.21 18.41
CA ASN A 203 -9.40 11.40 17.55
C ASN A 203 -9.39 11.94 16.12
N ALA A 204 -9.59 11.05 15.14
CA ALA A 204 -9.86 11.47 13.78
C ALA A 204 -11.21 12.19 13.67
N PRO A 205 -11.45 12.95 12.59
CA PRO A 205 -12.79 13.45 12.32
C PRO A 205 -13.82 12.32 12.16
N THR A 206 -15.08 12.60 12.49
CA THR A 206 -16.19 11.68 12.23
C THR A 206 -16.63 11.76 10.77
N PRO A 207 -17.29 10.72 10.22
CA PRO A 207 -17.89 10.77 8.89
C PRO A 207 -18.81 11.98 8.69
N GLN A 208 -19.64 12.33 9.68
CA GLN A 208 -20.53 13.49 9.59
C GLN A 208 -19.74 14.80 9.44
N GLN A 209 -18.65 14.98 10.19
CA GLN A 209 -17.78 16.15 10.07
C GLN A 209 -17.11 16.21 8.69
N CYS A 210 -16.62 15.08 8.18
CA CYS A 210 -16.05 14.99 6.84
C CYS A 210 -17.06 15.35 5.75
N ARG A 211 -18.32 14.89 5.84
CA ARG A 211 -19.38 15.28 4.87
C ARG A 211 -19.69 16.77 4.90
N LYS A 212 -19.69 17.39 6.09
CA LYS A 212 -19.83 18.85 6.24
C LYS A 212 -18.68 19.61 5.56
N VAL A 213 -17.44 19.16 5.76
CA VAL A 213 -16.26 19.72 5.09
C VAL A 213 -16.35 19.57 3.58
N ASN A 214 -16.73 18.40 3.06
CA ASN A 214 -16.93 18.21 1.62
C ASN A 214 -17.94 19.20 1.04
N ARG A 215 -19.06 19.44 1.73
CA ARG A 215 -20.03 20.47 1.30
C ARG A 215 -19.41 21.85 1.27
N ARG A 216 -18.70 22.28 2.33
CA ARG A 216 -18.01 23.58 2.37
C ARG A 216 -16.99 23.72 1.24
N LEU A 217 -16.16 22.70 1.00
CA LEU A 217 -15.17 22.70 -0.06
C LEU A 217 -15.80 22.77 -1.47
N ARG A 218 -16.92 22.06 -1.69
CA ARG A 218 -17.68 22.14 -2.96
C ARG A 218 -18.33 23.52 -3.14
N SER A 219 -18.93 24.06 -2.09
CA SER A 219 -19.48 25.42 -2.08
C SER A 219 -18.42 26.47 -2.43
N TYR A 220 -17.20 26.31 -1.90
CA TYR A 220 -16.06 27.21 -2.17
C TYR A 220 -15.70 27.30 -3.66
N ILE A 221 -15.75 26.19 -4.39
CA ILE A 221 -15.42 26.13 -5.83
C ILE A 221 -16.65 26.20 -6.76
N SER A 222 -17.84 26.44 -6.22
CA SER A 222 -19.09 26.36 -6.99
C SER A 222 -19.28 27.51 -7.98
N GLY A 223 -18.74 28.70 -7.69
CA GLY A 223 -19.08 29.94 -8.40
C GLY A 223 -20.49 30.47 -8.14
N ASP A 224 -21.27 29.80 -7.28
CA ASP A 224 -22.65 30.19 -6.97
C ASP A 224 -22.67 31.28 -5.89
N ARG A 225 -23.46 32.34 -6.18
CA ARG A 225 -23.56 33.55 -5.37
C ARG A 225 -24.01 33.27 -3.95
N GLN A 226 -24.85 32.25 -3.74
CA GLN A 226 -25.33 31.92 -2.40
C GLN A 226 -24.21 31.46 -1.45
N TYR A 227 -23.08 30.97 -1.98
CA TYR A 227 -21.96 30.46 -1.19
C TYR A 227 -20.79 31.45 -1.06
N PHE A 228 -20.90 32.68 -1.56
CA PHE A 228 -19.79 33.64 -1.49
C PHE A 228 -19.40 33.99 -0.05
N HIS A 229 -20.36 34.08 0.87
CA HIS A 229 -20.06 34.31 2.28
C HIS A 229 -19.28 33.14 2.91
N ASP A 230 -19.66 31.89 2.58
CA ASP A 230 -18.92 30.71 3.03
C ASP A 230 -17.51 30.66 2.44
N ALA A 231 -17.35 31.09 1.19
CA ALA A 231 -16.05 31.13 0.54
C ALA A 231 -15.13 32.20 1.16
N VAL A 232 -15.66 33.39 1.45
CA VAL A 232 -14.96 34.45 2.19
C VAL A 232 -14.59 33.97 3.59
N ALA A 233 -15.49 33.26 4.29
CA ALA A 233 -15.21 32.74 5.62
C ALA A 233 -14.06 31.72 5.60
N LEU A 234 -14.02 30.85 4.59
CA LEU A 234 -12.92 29.90 4.41
C LEU A 234 -11.60 30.61 4.10
N ASP A 235 -11.61 31.52 3.13
CA ASP A 235 -10.42 32.30 2.78
C ASP A 235 -9.89 33.08 3.99
N ASN A 236 -10.74 33.63 4.84
CA ASN A 236 -10.33 34.49 5.94
C ASN A 236 -10.11 33.76 7.27
N ALA A 237 -10.19 32.43 7.31
CA ALA A 237 -10.05 31.64 8.54
C ALA A 237 -8.70 31.84 9.27
N ARG A 238 -7.68 32.36 8.56
CA ARG A 238 -6.35 32.70 9.11
C ARG A 238 -6.00 34.19 9.01
N ASN A 239 -7.01 35.06 9.05
CA ASN A 239 -6.83 36.51 8.94
C ASN A 239 -6.30 36.98 7.58
N TYR A 240 -6.58 36.23 6.51
CA TYR A 240 -6.52 36.80 5.17
C TYR A 240 -7.62 37.87 5.00
N ARG A 241 -7.57 38.61 3.89
CA ARG A 241 -8.44 39.77 3.64
C ARG A 241 -9.21 39.63 2.33
N SER A 242 -9.66 38.43 1.99
CA SER A 242 -10.55 38.22 0.85
C SER A 242 -11.90 38.89 1.10
N SER A 243 -12.40 39.60 0.11
CA SER A 243 -13.73 40.20 0.12
C SER A 243 -14.72 39.39 -0.71
N ILE A 244 -16.02 39.69 -0.59
CA ILE A 244 -17.05 39.10 -1.48
C ILE A 244 -16.77 39.47 -2.94
N GLU A 245 -16.28 40.70 -3.19
CA GLU A 245 -15.91 41.15 -4.53
C GLU A 245 -14.73 40.35 -5.09
N ASP A 246 -13.77 39.93 -4.26
CA ASP A 246 -12.68 39.05 -4.70
C ASP A 246 -13.22 37.70 -5.16
N ILE A 247 -14.06 37.06 -4.35
CA ILE A 247 -14.71 35.78 -4.68
C ILE A 247 -15.55 35.92 -5.96
N GLN A 248 -16.35 36.99 -6.09
CA GLN A 248 -17.14 37.29 -7.29
C GLN A 248 -16.30 37.36 -8.57
N ASN A 249 -15.08 37.90 -8.45
CA ASN A 249 -14.15 38.03 -9.56
C ASN A 249 -13.22 36.81 -9.70
N GLY A 250 -13.51 35.70 -9.03
CA GLY A 250 -12.71 34.48 -9.08
C GLY A 250 -11.35 34.58 -8.37
N ARG A 251 -11.11 35.60 -7.55
CA ARG A 251 -9.87 35.83 -6.80
C ARG A 251 -9.93 35.14 -5.45
N HIS A 252 -9.80 33.83 -5.48
CA HIS A 252 -9.78 32.97 -4.29
C HIS A 252 -8.36 32.82 -3.73
N HIS A 253 -8.16 33.04 -2.43
CA HIS A 253 -6.85 32.93 -1.79
C HIS A 253 -6.25 31.53 -1.94
N HIS A 254 -7.02 30.47 -1.68
CA HIS A 254 -6.52 29.11 -1.78
C HIS A 254 -6.35 28.61 -3.23
N LEU A 255 -7.09 29.17 -4.20
CA LEU A 255 -6.94 28.76 -5.61
C LEU A 255 -5.79 29.47 -6.31
N GLN A 256 -5.46 30.71 -5.93
CA GLN A 256 -4.37 31.51 -6.53
C GLN A 256 -4.43 31.58 -8.07
N GLY A 257 -5.62 31.57 -8.67
CA GLY A 257 -5.79 31.58 -10.13
C GLY A 257 -5.51 30.24 -10.83
N LEU A 258 -5.35 29.14 -10.08
CA LEU A 258 -5.01 27.83 -10.64
C LEU A 258 -6.24 26.92 -10.70
N ILE A 259 -6.75 26.65 -11.91
CA ILE A 259 -7.82 25.66 -12.16
C ILE A 259 -7.47 24.29 -11.57
N LYS A 260 -6.19 23.89 -11.65
CA LYS A 260 -5.68 22.63 -11.09
C LYS A 260 -6.00 22.46 -9.59
N ARG A 261 -5.98 23.54 -8.80
CA ARG A 261 -6.32 23.46 -7.37
C ARG A 261 -7.79 23.18 -7.14
N ALA A 262 -8.65 23.75 -7.97
CA ALA A 262 -10.08 23.49 -7.91
C ALA A 262 -10.40 22.05 -8.37
N GLN A 263 -9.69 21.52 -9.37
CA GLN A 263 -9.74 20.09 -9.72
C GLN A 263 -9.30 19.19 -8.56
N GLN A 264 -8.18 19.51 -7.88
CA GLN A 264 -7.70 18.75 -6.72
C GLN A 264 -8.74 18.71 -5.57
N ILE A 265 -9.46 19.81 -5.33
CA ILE A 265 -10.59 19.84 -4.39
C ILE A 265 -11.70 18.88 -4.83
N ILE A 266 -12.07 18.87 -6.11
CA ILE A 266 -13.09 17.95 -6.64
C ILE A 266 -12.65 16.49 -6.46
N THR A 267 -11.42 16.16 -6.82
CA THR A 267 -10.83 14.83 -6.68
C THR A 267 -10.91 14.36 -5.22
N PHE A 268 -10.45 15.20 -4.27
CA PHE A 268 -10.53 14.90 -2.84
C PHE A 268 -11.96 14.67 -2.36
N CYS A 269 -12.89 15.59 -2.68
CA CYS A 269 -14.27 15.48 -2.23
C CYS A 269 -14.94 14.21 -2.76
N ALA A 270 -14.72 13.87 -4.03
CA ALA A 270 -15.25 12.65 -4.64
C ALA A 270 -14.67 11.40 -3.98
N ALA A 271 -13.35 11.32 -3.79
CA ALA A 271 -12.71 10.18 -3.17
C ALA A 271 -13.12 9.99 -1.70
N LEU A 272 -13.21 11.09 -0.94
CA LEU A 272 -13.68 11.05 0.44
C LEU A 272 -15.15 10.63 0.52
N GLU A 273 -16.03 11.13 -0.36
CA GLU A 273 -17.43 10.65 -0.45
C GLU A 273 -17.50 9.14 -0.70
N THR A 274 -16.69 8.65 -1.65
CA THR A 274 -16.59 7.22 -1.98
C THR A 274 -16.11 6.35 -0.83
N ARG A 275 -15.23 6.88 0.03
CA ARG A 275 -14.78 6.22 1.26
C ARG A 275 -15.86 6.24 2.35
N LEU A 276 -16.54 7.37 2.53
CA LEU A 276 -17.56 7.54 3.57
C LEU A 276 -18.87 6.80 3.26
N SER A 277 -19.13 6.45 2.01
CA SER A 277 -20.32 5.67 1.62
C SER A 277 -20.22 4.18 1.93
N GLU A 278 -19.02 3.69 2.24
CA GLU A 278 -18.78 2.29 2.66
C GLU A 278 -19.04 2.07 4.15
N LEU A 279 -19.14 3.15 4.92
CA LEU A 279 -19.36 3.10 6.35
C LEU A 279 -20.85 2.94 6.64
N GLY A 280 -21.17 2.09 7.61
CA GLY A 280 -22.53 1.95 8.14
C GLY A 280 -23.03 3.25 8.79
N PRO A 281 -24.35 3.52 8.77
CA PRO A 281 -24.93 4.74 9.34
C PRO A 281 -24.71 4.87 10.86
N ASP A 282 -24.45 3.76 11.55
CA ASP A 282 -24.09 3.70 12.97
C ASP A 282 -22.73 4.34 13.28
N LEU A 283 -21.84 4.42 12.29
CA LEU A 283 -20.50 5.00 12.43
C LEU A 283 -20.45 6.51 12.17
N ASP A 284 -21.58 7.16 11.82
CA ASP A 284 -21.59 8.55 11.37
C ASP A 284 -21.02 9.57 12.37
N ASN A 285 -21.19 9.26 13.66
CA ASN A 285 -20.71 10.08 14.78
C ASN A 285 -19.53 9.44 15.54
N VAL A 286 -19.01 8.32 15.03
CA VAL A 286 -17.82 7.67 15.56
C VAL A 286 -16.60 8.21 14.82
N ALA A 287 -15.53 8.51 15.54
CA ALA A 287 -14.29 8.95 14.90
C ALA A 287 -13.80 7.90 13.91
N LEU A 288 -13.29 8.33 12.75
CA LEU A 288 -12.67 7.40 11.81
C LEU A 288 -11.51 6.66 12.48
N GLU A 289 -11.43 5.34 12.27
CA GLU A 289 -10.30 4.55 12.79
C GLU A 289 -8.96 5.07 12.25
N LYS A 290 -8.93 5.44 10.96
CA LYS A 290 -7.77 6.01 10.28
C LYS A 290 -7.96 7.51 10.05
N PRO A 291 -7.18 8.39 10.72
CA PRO A 291 -7.18 9.82 10.47
C PRO A 291 -6.85 10.15 9.01
N LEU A 292 -7.27 11.33 8.56
CA LEU A 292 -6.79 11.88 7.30
C LEU A 292 -5.32 12.31 7.45
N LYS A 293 -4.46 11.93 6.49
CA LYS A 293 -3.00 12.01 6.64
C LYS A 293 -2.34 12.87 5.58
N TYR A 294 -1.19 13.43 5.92
CA TYR A 294 -0.22 13.95 4.96
C TYR A 294 1.11 13.26 5.23
N VAL A 295 1.69 12.63 4.21
CA VAL A 295 3.02 12.04 4.24
C VAL A 295 3.99 13.03 3.61
N GLY A 296 5.16 13.20 4.22
CA GLY A 296 6.22 13.99 3.61
C GLY A 296 7.60 13.60 4.08
N TYR A 297 8.60 14.01 3.30
CA TYR A 297 10.01 13.85 3.63
C TYR A 297 10.64 15.15 4.16
N SER A 298 11.62 15.03 5.08
CA SER A 298 12.53 16.11 5.43
C SER A 298 13.85 15.62 6.03
N ILE A 299 14.92 16.39 5.83
CA ILE A 299 16.19 16.27 6.59
C ILE A 299 16.17 17.00 7.94
N ASN A 300 15.12 17.79 8.19
CA ASN A 300 14.88 18.51 9.44
C ASN A 300 13.36 18.58 9.68
N VAL A 301 12.82 17.49 10.22
CA VAL A 301 11.38 17.32 10.44
C VAL A 301 10.83 18.41 11.35
N THR A 302 11.54 18.82 12.40
CA THR A 302 11.10 19.88 13.33
C THR A 302 10.96 21.24 12.64
N ALA A 303 11.95 21.66 11.86
CA ALA A 303 11.87 22.90 11.09
C ALA A 303 10.75 22.84 10.03
N ARG A 304 10.58 21.68 9.38
CA ARG A 304 9.50 21.47 8.41
C ARG A 304 8.12 21.46 9.06
N GLY A 305 8.00 20.91 10.27
CA GLY A 305 6.80 20.94 11.10
C GLY A 305 6.36 22.39 11.37
N ALA A 306 7.30 23.22 11.82
CA ALA A 306 7.04 24.65 12.07
C ALA A 306 6.67 25.43 10.80
N GLN A 307 7.22 25.08 9.63
CA GLN A 307 6.81 25.69 8.34
C GLN A 307 5.36 25.34 7.98
N HIS A 308 4.98 24.08 8.16
CA HIS A 308 3.61 23.65 7.94
C HIS A 308 2.62 24.31 8.92
N ASP A 309 3.01 24.51 10.18
CA ASP A 309 2.15 25.16 11.18
C ASP A 309 1.88 26.63 10.84
N LYS A 310 2.85 27.31 10.21
CA LYS A 310 2.67 28.67 9.66
C LYS A 310 1.77 28.69 8.42
N GLY A 311 1.66 27.55 7.74
CA GLY A 311 0.81 27.36 6.55
C GLY A 311 1.50 27.63 5.21
N ASP A 312 2.84 27.71 5.20
CA ASP A 312 3.59 28.16 4.02
C ASP A 312 3.77 27.07 2.95
N THR A 313 3.67 25.78 3.31
CA THR A 313 4.22 24.69 2.51
C THR A 313 3.23 23.61 2.06
N SER A 314 1.95 23.72 2.41
CA SER A 314 0.92 22.73 2.06
C SER A 314 -0.47 23.36 1.95
N TRP A 315 -0.73 24.08 0.85
CA TRP A 315 -1.93 24.93 0.69
C TRP A 315 -3.24 24.16 0.94
N PHE A 316 -3.36 22.93 0.43
CA PHE A 316 -4.60 22.15 0.50
C PHE A 316 -4.84 21.61 1.91
N GLN A 317 -3.78 21.12 2.55
CA GLN A 317 -3.80 20.69 3.94
C GLN A 317 -4.33 21.82 4.85
N GLN A 318 -3.82 23.05 4.67
CA GLN A 318 -4.28 24.17 5.48
C GLN A 318 -5.73 24.56 5.19
N MET A 319 -6.12 24.62 3.91
CA MET A 319 -7.50 24.88 3.51
C MET A 319 -8.48 23.86 4.11
N ALA A 320 -8.14 22.58 4.06
CA ALA A 320 -8.96 21.52 4.63
C ALA A 320 -9.10 21.70 6.14
N LEU A 321 -8.00 21.95 6.86
CA LEU A 321 -8.04 22.22 8.30
C LEU A 321 -8.92 23.42 8.65
N ASP A 322 -8.83 24.49 7.86
CA ASP A 322 -9.65 25.69 8.07
C ASP A 322 -11.14 25.38 7.85
N ALA A 323 -11.47 24.56 6.84
CA ALA A 323 -12.83 24.06 6.64
C ALA A 323 -13.31 23.20 7.82
N PHE A 324 -12.47 22.30 8.36
CA PHE A 324 -12.79 21.52 9.57
C PHE A 324 -13.04 22.41 10.78
N ARG A 325 -12.25 23.47 10.98
CA ARG A 325 -12.43 24.43 12.08
C ARG A 325 -13.71 25.25 11.96
N LEU A 326 -14.12 25.58 10.73
CA LEU A 326 -15.39 26.27 10.50
C LEU A 326 -16.60 25.36 10.72
N GLU A 327 -16.53 24.10 10.29
CA GLU A 327 -17.64 23.13 10.42
C GLU A 327 -17.74 22.48 11.82
N ALA A 328 -16.65 22.48 12.59
CA ALA A 328 -16.58 21.91 13.93
C ALA A 328 -15.68 22.76 14.86
N PRO A 329 -16.09 24.01 15.18
CA PRO A 329 -15.25 24.97 15.91
C PRO A 329 -14.84 24.50 17.31
N ASN A 330 -15.65 23.65 17.95
CA ASN A 330 -15.41 23.16 19.31
C ASN A 330 -14.51 21.91 19.37
N ALA A 331 -14.25 21.25 18.23
CA ALA A 331 -13.43 20.04 18.16
C ALA A 331 -11.93 20.35 18.32
N GLY A 332 -11.50 21.57 17.97
CA GLY A 332 -10.09 21.95 18.11
C GLY A 332 -9.16 21.22 17.14
N PHE A 333 -9.63 20.94 15.92
CA PHE A 333 -8.85 20.25 14.90
C PHE A 333 -7.47 20.90 14.67
N ARG A 334 -6.46 20.04 14.52
CA ARG A 334 -5.06 20.39 14.23
C ARG A 334 -4.38 19.26 13.46
N PHE A 335 -3.22 19.56 12.90
CA PHE A 335 -2.33 18.54 12.37
C PHE A 335 -1.25 18.20 13.38
N GLU A 336 -1.20 16.94 13.79
CA GLU A 336 -0.16 16.42 14.66
C GLU A 336 0.83 15.57 13.86
N GLY A 337 2.11 15.92 13.92
CA GLY A 337 3.16 15.36 13.07
C GLY A 337 4.10 14.43 13.83
N HIS A 338 4.39 13.26 13.26
CA HIS A 338 5.31 12.28 13.83
C HIS A 338 6.27 11.76 12.77
N THR A 339 7.56 11.64 13.11
CA THR A 339 8.53 10.89 12.32
C THR A 339 8.23 9.40 12.44
N VAL A 340 8.13 8.70 11.29
CA VAL A 340 7.75 7.28 11.24
C VAL A 340 8.82 6.40 10.62
N CYS A 341 9.73 6.94 9.82
CA CYS A 341 10.75 6.15 9.15
C CYS A 341 12.01 6.99 8.89
N PHE A 342 13.18 6.47 9.25
CA PHE A 342 14.46 7.11 8.99
C PHE A 342 15.14 6.49 7.77
N MET A 343 15.62 7.36 6.88
CA MET A 343 16.22 6.98 5.60
C MET A 343 17.71 6.77 5.76
N ALA A 344 18.26 5.73 5.16
CA ALA A 344 19.69 5.46 5.19
C ALA A 344 20.42 5.90 3.93
N HIS A 345 19.70 6.10 2.83
CA HIS A 345 20.31 6.44 1.55
C HIS A 345 19.43 7.41 0.75
N PRO A 346 20.00 8.31 -0.09
CA PRO A 346 19.22 9.29 -0.85
C PRO A 346 18.19 8.67 -1.79
N HIS A 347 18.48 7.51 -2.41
CA HIS A 347 17.54 6.83 -3.29
C HIS A 347 16.31 6.28 -2.55
N GLU A 348 16.43 5.96 -1.25
CA GLU A 348 15.30 5.44 -0.47
C GLU A 348 14.22 6.50 -0.27
N VAL A 349 14.59 7.77 -0.31
CA VAL A 349 13.70 8.88 0.06
C VAL A 349 12.46 8.93 -0.81
N SER A 350 12.64 8.88 -2.14
CA SER A 350 11.53 8.97 -3.06
C SER A 350 10.66 7.72 -3.04
N ILE A 351 11.31 6.55 -2.96
CA ILE A 351 10.65 5.26 -2.83
C ILE A 351 9.83 5.21 -1.54
N ALA A 352 10.37 5.67 -0.41
CA ALA A 352 9.72 5.66 0.88
C ALA A 352 8.54 6.65 0.93
N GLU A 353 8.69 7.85 0.39
CA GLU A 353 7.59 8.82 0.35
C GLU A 353 6.40 8.28 -0.48
N SER A 354 6.67 7.66 -1.63
CA SER A 354 5.65 6.98 -2.45
C SER A 354 5.04 5.79 -1.71
N LEU A 355 5.85 4.85 -1.23
CA LEU A 355 5.40 3.64 -0.53
C LEU A 355 4.52 3.99 0.66
N ILE A 356 4.99 4.89 1.55
CA ILE A 356 4.24 5.29 2.73
C ILE A 356 2.98 6.05 2.34
N GLY A 357 3.01 6.85 1.27
CA GLY A 357 1.82 7.52 0.74
C GLY A 357 0.73 6.56 0.29
N ILE A 358 1.12 5.49 -0.42
CA ILE A 358 0.22 4.43 -0.91
C ILE A 358 -0.36 3.65 0.27
N ILE A 359 0.48 3.04 1.11
CA ILE A 359 0.00 2.09 2.15
C ILE A 359 -0.82 2.79 3.25
N THR A 360 -0.68 4.10 3.40
CA THR A 360 -1.44 4.90 4.37
C THR A 360 -2.64 5.63 3.75
N ASN A 361 -2.85 5.52 2.43
CA ASN A 361 -3.86 6.26 1.68
C ASN A 361 -3.79 7.77 1.92
N SER A 362 -2.59 8.37 1.94
CA SER A 362 -2.44 9.79 2.30
C SER A 362 -2.71 10.76 1.14
N MET A 363 -3.14 10.25 -0.01
CA MET A 363 -3.29 11.01 -1.25
C MET A 363 -4.73 11.51 -1.43
N ILE A 364 -4.92 12.66 -2.07
CA ILE A 364 -6.26 13.22 -2.30
C ILE A 364 -7.15 12.29 -3.14
N GLU A 365 -6.54 11.55 -4.08
CA GLU A 365 -7.18 10.60 -4.98
C GLU A 365 -7.81 9.43 -4.21
N THR A 366 -7.28 9.10 -3.03
CA THR A 366 -7.80 8.01 -2.18
C THR A 366 -8.82 8.50 -1.14
N GLY A 367 -8.99 9.82 -0.99
CA GLY A 367 -9.84 10.41 0.04
C GLY A 367 -9.32 10.17 1.47
N GLY A 368 -8.12 9.61 1.64
CA GLY A 368 -7.52 9.33 2.94
C GLY A 368 -6.51 10.36 3.41
N GLY A 369 -6.20 11.37 2.59
CA GLY A 369 -5.24 12.38 2.99
C GLY A 369 -5.17 13.61 2.12
N PHE A 370 -4.07 14.34 2.28
CA PHE A 370 -3.86 15.69 1.75
C PHE A 370 -2.66 15.78 0.80
N GLY A 371 -2.07 14.66 0.40
CA GLY A 371 -1.03 14.61 -0.62
C GLY A 371 -1.60 14.98 -1.99
N VAL A 372 -1.24 16.16 -2.49
CA VAL A 372 -1.70 16.70 -3.79
C VAL A 372 -0.69 16.50 -4.93
N PHE A 373 0.53 16.11 -4.58
CA PHE A 373 1.61 15.79 -5.51
C PHE A 373 1.98 14.33 -5.30
N GLN A 374 2.32 13.65 -6.39
CA GLN A 374 2.84 12.30 -6.36
C GLN A 374 4.02 12.21 -5.39
N GLY A 375 4.05 11.14 -4.59
CA GLY A 375 5.14 10.85 -3.68
C GLY A 375 6.47 10.76 -4.44
N GLY A 376 7.55 11.18 -3.80
CA GLY A 376 8.91 11.03 -4.33
C GLY A 376 9.35 12.09 -5.33
N VAL A 377 8.43 12.94 -5.84
CA VAL A 377 8.77 14.03 -6.77
C VAL A 377 9.52 15.17 -6.06
N GLN A 378 9.17 15.48 -4.81
CA GLN A 378 9.72 16.64 -4.08
C GLN A 378 10.89 16.28 -3.16
N THR A 379 11.80 15.45 -3.66
CA THR A 379 12.89 14.86 -2.87
C THR A 379 14.25 15.51 -3.09
N THR A 380 14.30 16.67 -3.77
CA THR A 380 15.54 17.42 -4.06
C THR A 380 16.40 17.67 -2.83
N SER A 381 15.79 17.82 -1.65
CA SER A 381 16.54 18.01 -0.39
C SER A 381 17.39 16.80 0.03
N ALA A 382 17.10 15.59 -0.48
CA ALA A 382 17.94 14.40 -0.30
C ALA A 382 19.32 14.53 -0.97
N ARG A 383 19.44 15.40 -1.98
CA ARG A 383 20.73 15.71 -2.63
C ARG A 383 21.65 16.57 -1.75
N LEU A 384 21.13 17.16 -0.68
CA LEU A 384 21.87 18.04 0.25
C LEU A 384 22.69 19.11 -0.51
N PRO A 385 22.05 20.04 -1.26
CA PRO A 385 22.70 20.93 -2.23
C PRO A 385 23.65 22.00 -1.65
N GLY A 386 24.12 21.84 -0.40
CA GLY A 386 25.17 22.66 0.20
C GLY A 386 26.32 21.84 0.80
N LEU A 387 26.34 20.53 0.56
CA LEU A 387 27.41 19.63 0.98
C LEU A 387 28.14 19.09 -0.25
N ASP A 388 29.46 19.01 -0.14
CA ASP A 388 30.28 18.24 -1.09
C ASP A 388 29.99 16.73 -1.00
N ASP A 389 30.52 15.96 -1.94
CA ASP A 389 30.26 14.52 -2.04
C ASP A 389 30.77 13.74 -0.82
N THR A 390 31.87 14.19 -0.20
CA THR A 390 32.45 13.54 0.99
C THR A 390 31.55 13.74 2.20
N ALA A 391 31.14 14.98 2.47
CA ALA A 391 30.22 15.31 3.54
C ALA A 391 28.84 14.66 3.33
N ARG A 392 28.38 14.55 2.08
CA ARG A 392 27.15 13.84 1.72
C ARG A 392 27.26 12.35 2.03
N ALA A 393 28.38 11.70 1.66
CA ALA A 393 28.62 10.29 1.98
C ALA A 393 28.67 10.04 3.48
N VAL A 394 29.35 10.92 4.24
CA VAL A 394 29.41 10.85 5.72
C VAL A 394 28.01 10.97 6.33
N PHE A 395 27.21 11.93 5.86
CA PHE A 395 25.83 12.11 6.33
C PHE A 395 25.00 10.84 6.16
N TRP A 396 24.99 10.25 4.96
CA TRP A 396 24.20 9.05 4.70
C TRP A 396 24.74 7.82 5.41
N LYS A 397 26.07 7.70 5.57
CA LYS A 397 26.68 6.66 6.42
C LYS A 397 26.21 6.76 7.87
N GLN A 398 26.13 7.97 8.42
CA GLN A 398 25.62 8.22 9.77
C GLN A 398 24.13 7.87 9.87
N CYS A 399 23.31 8.24 8.88
CA CYS A 399 21.90 7.87 8.87
C CYS A 399 21.69 6.36 8.81
N ASN A 400 22.45 5.64 7.98
CA ASN A 400 22.38 4.18 7.89
C ASN A 400 22.80 3.51 9.21
N HIS A 401 23.91 3.95 9.79
CA HIS A 401 24.40 3.45 11.06
C HIS A 401 23.37 3.67 12.19
N TRP A 402 22.83 4.89 12.30
CA TRP A 402 21.80 5.20 13.28
C TRP A 402 20.57 4.30 13.10
N ARG A 403 20.10 4.10 11.86
CA ARG A 403 18.95 3.22 11.56
C ARG A 403 19.21 1.80 12.04
N ILE A 404 20.37 1.24 11.75
CA ILE A 404 20.76 -0.12 12.14
C ILE A 404 20.77 -0.28 13.66
N GLU A 405 21.31 0.70 14.39
CA GLU A 405 21.50 0.61 15.84
C GLU A 405 20.25 0.96 16.66
N ASN A 406 19.39 1.84 16.16
CA ASN A 406 18.33 2.47 16.96
C ASN A 406 16.91 2.14 16.49
N THR A 407 16.78 1.23 15.52
CA THR A 407 15.47 0.78 15.01
C THR A 407 15.41 -0.74 14.96
N PRO A 408 14.21 -1.36 14.93
CA PRO A 408 14.07 -2.81 14.86
C PRO A 408 14.40 -3.40 13.48
N TYR A 409 15.19 -2.70 12.66
CA TYR A 409 15.46 -3.00 11.26
C TYR A 409 15.91 -4.45 11.03
N HIS A 410 16.94 -4.91 11.75
CA HIS A 410 17.48 -6.26 11.57
C HIS A 410 16.50 -7.35 12.05
N ASP A 411 15.85 -7.12 13.18
CA ASP A 411 14.87 -8.07 13.72
C ASP A 411 13.66 -8.21 12.81
N ASN A 412 13.16 -7.08 12.30
CA ASN A 412 12.05 -7.04 11.35
C ASN A 412 12.41 -7.68 10.01
N LEU A 413 13.61 -7.44 9.47
CA LEU A 413 14.07 -8.12 8.25
C LEU A 413 14.21 -9.63 8.45
N ASN A 414 14.79 -10.06 9.56
CA ASN A 414 14.93 -11.48 9.89
C ASN A 414 13.56 -12.15 10.06
N PHE A 415 12.61 -11.45 10.69
CA PHE A 415 11.23 -11.89 10.82
C PHE A 415 10.56 -12.04 9.45
N ASP A 416 10.69 -11.06 8.56
CA ASP A 416 10.13 -11.11 7.20
C ASP A 416 10.73 -12.27 6.40
N TYR A 417 12.05 -12.44 6.49
CA TYR A 417 12.77 -13.53 5.84
C TYR A 417 12.32 -14.90 6.34
N LYS A 418 12.20 -15.10 7.66
CA LYS A 418 11.69 -16.36 8.24
C LYS A 418 10.29 -16.69 7.75
N ARG A 419 9.40 -15.70 7.66
CA ARG A 419 8.05 -15.88 7.11
C ARG A 419 8.06 -16.18 5.62
N LEU A 420 8.95 -15.55 4.86
CA LEU A 420 9.14 -15.84 3.44
C LEU A 420 9.58 -17.29 3.24
N MET A 421 10.56 -17.77 3.99
CA MET A 421 11.04 -19.15 3.92
C MET A 421 9.97 -20.17 4.36
N ALA A 422 9.17 -19.85 5.39
CA ALA A 422 8.06 -20.70 5.82
C ALA A 422 6.99 -20.87 4.72
N LEU A 423 6.61 -19.76 4.07
CA LEU A 423 5.62 -19.81 2.98
C LEU A 423 6.15 -20.53 1.75
N GLN A 424 7.42 -20.35 1.40
CA GLN A 424 8.04 -21.09 0.30
C GLN A 424 7.99 -22.60 0.56
N LYS A 425 8.24 -23.03 1.80
CA LYS A 425 8.09 -24.43 2.19
C LYS A 425 6.65 -24.93 2.06
N ASP A 426 5.66 -24.12 2.45
CA ASP A 426 4.25 -24.47 2.31
C ASP A 426 3.82 -24.55 0.84
N GLU A 427 4.30 -23.64 0.00
CA GLU A 427 4.07 -23.63 -1.45
C GLU A 427 4.71 -24.85 -2.13
N ASP A 428 5.95 -25.18 -1.78
CA ASP A 428 6.63 -26.39 -2.24
C ASP A 428 5.87 -27.65 -1.80
N SER A 429 5.36 -27.67 -0.56
CA SER A 429 4.53 -28.78 -0.05
C SER A 429 3.20 -28.91 -0.79
N MET A 430 2.57 -27.78 -1.12
CA MET A 430 1.33 -27.75 -1.89
C MET A 430 1.57 -28.25 -3.32
N LEU A 431 2.63 -27.78 -3.99
CA LEU A 431 3.03 -28.24 -5.32
C LEU A 431 3.31 -29.75 -5.33
N GLN A 432 4.00 -30.27 -4.31
CA GLN A 432 4.22 -31.71 -4.15
C GLN A 432 2.91 -32.50 -3.98
N SER A 433 1.95 -31.96 -3.21
CA SER A 433 0.63 -32.57 -3.06
C SER A 433 -0.15 -32.56 -4.37
N CYS A 434 -0.11 -31.47 -5.15
CA CYS A 434 -0.73 -31.40 -6.47
C CYS A 434 -0.12 -32.44 -7.43
N SER A 435 1.21 -32.53 -7.51
CA SER A 435 1.88 -33.54 -8.35
C SER A 435 1.52 -34.98 -7.94
N ARG A 436 1.46 -35.27 -6.64
CA ARG A 436 1.03 -36.59 -6.15
C ARG A 436 -0.42 -36.90 -6.50
N LEU A 437 -1.29 -35.89 -6.50
CA LEU A 437 -2.71 -36.04 -6.86
C LEU A 437 -2.88 -36.32 -8.35
N GLU A 438 -2.06 -35.69 -9.20
CA GLU A 438 -1.99 -36.00 -10.64
C GLU A 438 -1.49 -37.42 -10.91
N GLU A 439 -0.47 -37.88 -10.19
CA GLU A 439 0.03 -39.26 -10.29
C GLU A 439 -1.04 -40.28 -9.86
N LEU A 440 -1.72 -40.05 -8.73
CA LEU A 440 -2.80 -40.92 -8.26
C LEU A 440 -3.96 -40.97 -9.27
N LYS A 441 -4.32 -39.84 -9.88
CA LYS A 441 -5.32 -39.79 -10.94
C LYS A 441 -4.90 -40.62 -12.14
N LYS A 442 -3.64 -40.52 -12.57
CA LYS A 442 -3.09 -41.34 -13.65
C LYS A 442 -3.11 -42.83 -13.32
N THR A 443 -2.76 -43.22 -12.10
CA THR A 443 -2.83 -44.61 -11.64
C THR A 443 -4.27 -45.13 -11.62
N HIS A 444 -5.21 -44.32 -11.11
CA HIS A 444 -6.63 -44.65 -11.10
C HIS A 444 -7.18 -44.84 -12.52
N ASP A 445 -6.87 -43.92 -13.44
CA ASP A 445 -7.30 -44.02 -14.83
C ASP A 445 -6.74 -45.28 -15.52
N GLU A 446 -5.49 -45.66 -15.22
CA GLU A 446 -4.89 -46.91 -15.70
C GLU A 446 -5.56 -48.15 -15.09
N GLN A 447 -5.88 -48.13 -13.80
CA GLN A 447 -6.64 -49.20 -13.16
C GLN A 447 -8.04 -49.35 -13.75
N CYS A 448 -8.74 -48.25 -14.03
CA CYS A 448 -10.02 -48.26 -14.73
C CYS A 448 -9.89 -48.91 -16.12
N LYS A 449 -8.88 -48.53 -16.90
CA LYS A 449 -8.61 -49.16 -18.22
C LYS A 449 -8.31 -50.65 -18.09
N GLN A 450 -7.57 -51.07 -17.07
CA GLN A 450 -7.27 -52.48 -16.83
C GLN A 450 -8.51 -53.27 -16.44
N ILE A 451 -9.39 -52.70 -15.61
CA ILE A 451 -10.68 -53.29 -15.24
C ILE A 451 -11.58 -53.40 -16.47
N GLU A 452 -11.70 -52.35 -17.28
CA GLU A 452 -12.47 -52.36 -18.53
C GLU A 452 -11.93 -53.40 -19.51
N ALA A 453 -10.60 -53.48 -19.67
CA ALA A 453 -9.97 -54.51 -20.49
C ALA A 453 -10.18 -55.92 -19.93
N GLY A 454 -10.18 -56.09 -18.61
CA GLY A 454 -10.49 -57.35 -17.93
C GLY A 454 -11.93 -57.79 -18.20
N LYS A 455 -12.90 -56.89 -18.01
CA LYS A 455 -14.32 -57.12 -18.33
C LYS A 455 -14.51 -57.47 -19.80
N ALA A 456 -13.83 -56.77 -20.71
CA ALA A 456 -13.91 -57.05 -22.14
C ALA A 456 -13.35 -58.43 -22.51
N ARG A 457 -12.27 -58.89 -21.85
CA ARG A 457 -11.75 -60.25 -22.03
C ARG A 457 -12.69 -61.31 -21.47
N GLU A 458 -13.25 -61.08 -20.29
CA GLU A 458 -14.21 -61.99 -19.69
C GLU A 458 -15.45 -62.15 -20.56
N PHE A 459 -15.99 -61.03 -21.08
CA PHE A 459 -17.09 -61.03 -22.02
C PHE A 459 -16.76 -61.83 -23.29
N LYS A 460 -15.56 -61.62 -23.88
CA LYS A 460 -15.10 -62.38 -25.05
C LYS A 460 -14.97 -63.88 -24.78
N ASN A 461 -14.46 -64.27 -23.60
CA ASN A 461 -14.37 -65.68 -23.22
C ASN A 461 -15.77 -66.31 -23.10
N LYS A 462 -16.73 -65.61 -22.48
CA LYS A 462 -18.13 -66.05 -22.40
C LYS A 462 -18.75 -66.23 -23.80
N GLU A 463 -18.47 -65.36 -24.76
CA GLU A 463 -18.91 -65.55 -26.16
C GLU A 463 -18.29 -66.79 -26.82
N GLN A 464 -17.02 -67.10 -26.55
CA GLN A 464 -16.36 -68.30 -27.08
C GLN A 464 -16.96 -69.59 -26.49
N ASP A 465 -17.26 -69.61 -25.19
CA ASP A 465 -17.91 -70.74 -24.54
C ASP A 465 -19.31 -70.98 -25.13
N ARG A 466 -20.09 -69.92 -25.38
CA ARG A 466 -21.39 -70.02 -26.08
C ARG A 466 -21.24 -70.59 -27.49
N ALA A 467 -20.23 -70.17 -28.24
CA ALA A 467 -19.96 -70.71 -29.57
C ALA A 467 -19.62 -72.21 -29.54
N LEU A 468 -18.83 -72.66 -28.55
CA LEU A 468 -18.49 -74.06 -28.36
C LEU A 468 -19.72 -74.91 -27.98
N ILE A 469 -20.58 -74.38 -27.10
CA ILE A 469 -21.86 -75.00 -26.75
C ILE A 469 -22.74 -75.11 -28.00
N ALA A 470 -22.82 -74.08 -28.84
CA ALA A 470 -23.60 -74.13 -30.08
C ALA A 470 -23.08 -75.20 -31.06
N ASP A 471 -21.76 -75.25 -31.29
CA ASP A 471 -21.10 -76.23 -32.19
C ASP A 471 -21.31 -77.67 -31.70
N THR A 472 -21.13 -77.90 -30.39
CA THR A 472 -21.34 -79.22 -29.77
C THR A 472 -22.81 -79.65 -29.89
N ARG A 473 -23.78 -78.72 -29.81
CA ARG A 473 -25.22 -79.03 -30.02
C ARG A 473 -25.48 -79.44 -31.47
N GLU A 474 -24.87 -78.75 -32.43
CA GLU A 474 -24.97 -79.09 -33.85
C GLU A 474 -24.42 -80.49 -34.13
N ASP A 475 -23.25 -80.81 -33.57
CA ASP A 475 -22.64 -82.14 -33.67
C ASP A 475 -23.52 -83.24 -33.05
N LEU A 476 -24.08 -83.00 -31.86
CA LEU A 476 -25.02 -83.93 -31.21
C LEU A 476 -26.29 -84.14 -32.05
N ASN A 477 -26.84 -83.07 -32.63
CA ASN A 477 -28.01 -83.16 -33.52
C ASN A 477 -27.69 -83.98 -34.77
N LYS A 478 -26.52 -83.79 -35.36
CA LYS A 478 -26.07 -84.55 -36.52
C LYS A 478 -25.83 -86.02 -36.18
N LEU A 479 -25.20 -86.31 -35.04
CA LEU A 479 -24.99 -87.67 -34.55
C LEU A 479 -26.32 -88.41 -34.32
N GLU A 480 -27.32 -87.74 -33.75
CA GLU A 480 -28.66 -88.30 -33.58
C GLU A 480 -29.36 -88.61 -34.92
N GLN A 481 -29.21 -87.73 -35.91
CA GLN A 481 -29.76 -87.90 -37.26
C GLN A 481 -29.11 -89.06 -38.02
N GLU A 482 -27.80 -89.26 -37.84
CA GLU A 482 -27.02 -90.34 -38.46
C GLU A 482 -27.16 -91.68 -37.72
N MET A 483 -27.79 -91.70 -36.54
CA MET A 483 -27.90 -92.88 -35.67
C MET A 483 -28.87 -93.93 -36.21
N THR A 484 -28.39 -95.16 -36.41
CA THR A 484 -29.23 -96.30 -36.85
C THR A 484 -30.12 -96.83 -35.73
N SER A 485 -31.19 -97.55 -36.07
CA SER A 485 -32.15 -98.11 -35.11
C SER A 485 -31.51 -99.01 -34.05
N GLU A 486 -30.46 -99.76 -34.41
CA GLU A 486 -29.72 -100.64 -33.49
C GLU A 486 -28.99 -99.86 -32.37
N PHE A 487 -28.45 -98.67 -32.67
CA PHE A 487 -27.83 -97.81 -31.67
C PHE A 487 -28.87 -97.10 -30.78
N LYS A 488 -30.06 -96.81 -31.31
CA LYS A 488 -31.18 -96.27 -30.52
C LYS A 488 -31.65 -97.26 -29.46
N GLU A 489 -31.75 -98.54 -29.82
CA GLU A 489 -32.12 -99.62 -28.90
C GLU A 489 -31.04 -99.93 -27.85
N ALA A 490 -29.78 -99.53 -28.10
CA ALA A 490 -28.66 -99.70 -27.17
C ALA A 490 -28.52 -98.59 -26.11
N GLY A 491 -29.45 -97.63 -26.04
CA GLY A 491 -29.47 -96.57 -25.02
C GLY A 491 -28.56 -95.37 -25.28
N LEU A 492 -27.96 -95.25 -26.47
CA LEU A 492 -27.13 -94.08 -26.84
C LEU A 492 -27.94 -92.78 -26.96
N LEU A 493 -29.24 -92.89 -27.16
CA LEU A 493 -30.15 -91.74 -27.23
C LEU A 493 -30.29 -91.05 -25.86
N ASP A 494 -30.25 -91.82 -24.78
CA ASP A 494 -30.27 -91.29 -23.41
C ASP A 494 -28.97 -90.53 -23.10
N VAL A 495 -27.83 -91.02 -23.60
CA VAL A 495 -26.52 -90.33 -23.45
C VAL A 495 -26.50 -89.00 -24.20
N ILE A 496 -27.06 -88.94 -25.42
CA ILE A 496 -27.18 -87.69 -26.18
C ILE A 496 -28.11 -86.70 -25.45
N GLN A 497 -29.18 -87.20 -24.84
CA GLN A 497 -30.13 -86.38 -24.09
C GLN A 497 -29.50 -85.81 -22.81
N ASP A 498 -28.77 -86.62 -22.04
CA ASP A 498 -28.04 -86.17 -20.84
C ASP A 498 -27.02 -85.06 -21.19
N LEU A 499 -26.28 -85.23 -22.29
CA LEU A 499 -25.32 -84.21 -22.76
C LEU A 499 -26.01 -82.90 -23.15
N ARG A 500 -27.22 -82.94 -23.72
CA ARG A 500 -28.00 -81.72 -24.01
C ARG A 500 -28.43 -81.00 -22.74
N GLU A 501 -28.89 -81.74 -21.74
CA GLU A 501 -29.32 -81.15 -20.46
C GLU A 501 -28.15 -80.48 -19.72
N ASP A 502 -26.96 -81.11 -19.75
CA ASP A 502 -25.73 -80.51 -19.23
C ASP A 502 -25.35 -79.21 -19.96
N MET A 503 -25.53 -79.17 -21.29
CA MET A 503 -25.28 -77.99 -22.11
C MET A 503 -26.29 -76.87 -21.89
N ASP A 504 -27.57 -77.19 -21.74
CA ASP A 504 -28.63 -76.23 -21.40
C ASP A 504 -28.39 -75.63 -20.01
N ALA A 505 -27.94 -76.46 -19.05
CA ALA A 505 -27.54 -75.99 -17.74
C ALA A 505 -26.32 -75.06 -17.79
N ALA A 506 -25.31 -75.36 -18.62
CA ALA A 506 -24.13 -74.52 -18.81
C ALA A 506 -24.47 -73.17 -19.48
N GLU A 507 -25.33 -73.17 -20.51
CA GLU A 507 -25.79 -71.94 -21.16
C GLU A 507 -26.59 -71.05 -20.20
N LYS A 508 -27.48 -71.64 -19.41
CA LYS A 508 -28.25 -70.93 -18.38
C LYS A 508 -27.33 -70.28 -17.33
N GLN A 509 -26.29 -70.97 -16.89
CA GLN A 509 -25.30 -70.38 -15.97
C GLN A 509 -24.55 -69.20 -16.60
N LEU A 510 -24.27 -69.25 -17.91
CA LEU A 510 -23.65 -68.13 -18.64
C LEU A 510 -24.58 -66.93 -18.78
N ASP A 511 -25.89 -67.13 -18.90
CA ASP A 511 -26.89 -66.05 -18.94
C ASP A 511 -27.07 -65.39 -17.57
N GLU A 512 -27.18 -66.18 -16.50
CA GLU A 512 -27.26 -65.66 -15.12
C GLU A 512 -25.99 -64.87 -14.74
N ALA A 513 -24.82 -65.29 -15.23
CA ALA A 513 -23.55 -64.60 -15.07
C ALA A 513 -23.39 -63.35 -15.96
N HIS A 514 -24.29 -63.14 -16.94
CA HIS A 514 -24.33 -61.93 -17.76
C HIS A 514 -25.30 -60.88 -17.20
N GLU A 515 -26.41 -61.30 -16.60
CA GLU A 515 -27.39 -60.39 -15.96
C GLU A 515 -26.89 -59.81 -14.63
N SER A 516 -25.96 -60.50 -13.97
CA SER A 516 -25.38 -60.10 -12.68
C SER A 516 -24.12 -59.24 -12.78
N ALA A 517 -23.53 -59.11 -13.98
CA ALA A 517 -22.29 -58.38 -14.26
C ALA A 517 -22.55 -57.03 -14.95
#